data_AF-A0A7Y2KVM0-F1
#
_entry.id   AF-A0A7Y2KVM0-F1
#
_cell.length_a   1.000
_cell.length_b   1.000
_cell.length_c   1.000
_cell.angle_alpha   90.00
_cell.angle_beta   90.00
_cell.angle_gamma   90.00
#
_symmetry.space_group_name_H-M   'P 1'
#
loop_
_entity.id
_entity.type
_entity.pdbx_description
1 polymer ?
#
loop_
_entity_poly.entity_id
_entity_poly.type
_entity_poly.pdbx_seq_one_letter_code
_entity_poly.pdbx_strand_id
1 'polypeptide(L)' 'LGCGGMAGLDERIRQLTGVPVIDGVTAAVTIAESLVRLGLSTSKVRTYATPRPKAIAGWAARFCR' A
#
# COMPACT_ATOMS: atom_id res chain seq x y z
N LEU A 1 5.88 -6.33 -11.62
CA LEU A 1 5.14 -7.56 -11.28
C LEU A 1 3.70 -7.19 -10.90
N GLY A 2 2.71 -8.01 -11.26
CA GLY A 2 1.28 -7.63 -11.16
C GLY A 2 0.46 -8.36 -10.08
N CYS A 3 1.09 -9.25 -9.30
CA CYS A 3 0.42 -10.03 -8.25
C CYS A 3 1.35 -10.15 -7.04
N GLY A 4 0.79 -10.12 -5.82
CA GLY A 4 1.56 -10.26 -4.58
C GLY A 4 2.29 -11.60 -4.46
N GLY A 5 1.75 -12.67 -5.06
CA GLY A 5 2.41 -13.98 -5.11
C GLY A 5 3.64 -14.04 -6.02
N MET A 6 3.97 -12.97 -6.75
CA MET A 6 5.17 -12.87 -7.58
C MET A 6 6.36 -12.24 -6.85
N ALA A 7 6.22 -11.84 -5.58
CA ALA A 7 7.29 -11.18 -4.84
C ALA A 7 8.61 -11.96 -4.89
N GLY A 8 9.72 -11.27 -5.15
CA GLY A 8 11.06 -11.87 -5.30
C GLY A 8 11.33 -12.58 -6.64
N LEU A 9 10.42 -12.54 -7.62
CA LEU A 9 10.68 -13.05 -8.98
C LEU A 9 11.38 -12.03 -9.89
N ASP A 10 11.56 -10.80 -9.43
CA ASP A 10 12.11 -9.67 -10.17
C ASP A 10 13.53 -9.91 -10.67
N GLU A 11 14.46 -10.40 -9.84
CA GLU A 11 15.83 -10.76 -10.26
C GLU A 11 15.84 -11.77 -11.40
N ARG A 12 15.04 -12.83 -11.28
CA ARG A 12 14.98 -13.90 -12.28
C ARG A 12 14.44 -13.36 -13.61
N ILE A 13 13.37 -12.57 -13.58
CA ILE A 13 12.79 -12.01 -14.80
C ILE A 13 13.72 -10.97 -15.40
N ARG A 14 14.37 -10.12 -14.58
CA ARG A 14 15.37 -9.15 -15.03
C ARG A 14 16.53 -9.82 -15.78
N GLN A 15 17.03 -10.94 -15.27
CA GLN A 15 18.07 -11.73 -15.95
C GLN A 15 17.61 -12.27 -17.31
N LEU A 16 16.34 -12.66 -17.43
CA LEU A 16 15.78 -13.20 -18.68
C LEU A 16 15.45 -12.13 -19.72
N THR A 17 15.04 -10.93 -19.28
CA THR A 17 14.54 -9.89 -20.19
C THR A 17 15.53 -8.76 -20.43
N GLY A 18 16.57 -8.60 -19.60
CA GLY A 18 17.54 -7.53 -19.71
C GLY A 18 16.99 -6.14 -19.35
N VAL A 19 15.76 -6.05 -18.84
CA VAL A 19 15.13 -4.78 -18.43
C VAL A 19 14.84 -4.77 -16.94
N PRO A 20 14.78 -3.59 -16.28
CA PRO A 20 14.38 -3.48 -14.89
C PRO A 20 12.98 -4.06 -14.66
N VAL A 21 12.85 -4.88 -13.63
CA VAL A 21 11.57 -5.44 -13.19
C VAL A 21 11.29 -4.92 -11.79
N ILE A 22 10.13 -4.30 -11.60
CA ILE A 22 9.73 -3.75 -10.30
C ILE A 22 8.87 -4.77 -9.57
N ASP A 23 9.32 -5.24 -8.41
CA ASP A 23 8.48 -5.92 -7.43
C ASP A 23 7.66 -4.90 -6.64
N GLY A 24 6.34 -4.97 -6.77
CA GLY A 24 5.42 -4.05 -6.10
C GLY A 24 5.41 -4.21 -4.57
N VAL A 25 5.73 -5.40 -4.05
CA VAL A 25 5.74 -5.65 -2.60
C VAL A 25 6.90 -4.91 -1.96
N THR A 26 8.12 -5.13 -2.44
CA THR A 26 9.32 -4.45 -1.93
C THR A 26 9.28 -2.95 -2.21
N ALA A 27 8.82 -2.53 -3.39
CA ALA A 27 8.65 -1.12 -3.72
C ALA A 27 7.66 -0.44 -2.75
N ALA A 28 6.52 -1.06 -2.44
CA ALA A 28 5.56 -0.49 -1.50
C ALA A 28 6.14 -0.31 -0.08
N VAL A 29 6.97 -1.26 0.39
CA VAL A 29 7.66 -1.13 1.69
C VAL A 29 8.55 0.11 1.71
N THR A 30 9.37 0.31 0.67
CA THR A 30 10.27 1.47 0.61
C THR A 30 9.51 2.81 0.56
N ILE A 31 8.38 2.86 -0.15
CA ILE A 31 7.53 4.05 -0.20
C ILE A 31 6.90 4.32 1.17
N ALA A 32 6.40 3.29 1.85
CA ALA A 32 5.82 3.42 3.19
C ALA A 32 6.85 3.95 4.19
N GLU A 33 8.06 3.40 4.21
CA GLU A 33 9.17 3.90 5.05
C GLU A 33 9.52 5.34 4.73
N SER A 34 9.56 5.69 3.43
CA SER A 34 9.87 7.06 2.99
C SER A 34 8.83 8.06 3.48
N LEU A 35 7.54 7.72 3.42
CA LEU A 35 6.47 8.56 3.95
C LEU A 35 6.62 8.78 5.46
N VAL A 36 6.95 7.72 6.21
CA VAL A 36 7.21 7.81 7.66
C VAL A 36 8.40 8.71 7.94
N ARG A 37 9.52 8.55 7.23
CA ARG A 37 10.73 9.39 7.38
C ARG A 37 10.48 10.85 7.08
N LEU A 38 9.59 11.16 6.13
CA LEU A 38 9.20 12.52 5.77
C LEU A 38 8.13 13.11 6.69
N GLY A 39 7.62 12.35 7.67
CA GLY A 39 6.53 12.81 8.54
C GLY A 39 5.19 12.99 7.81
N LEU A 40 5.02 12.33 6.66
CA LEU A 40 3.82 12.42 5.84
C LEU A 40 2.82 11.31 6.21
N SER A 41 1.53 11.65 6.21
CA SER A 41 0.45 10.70 6.44
C SER A 41 -0.76 11.01 5.56
N THR A 42 -1.74 10.10 5.51
CA THR A 42 -2.94 10.28 4.68
C THR A 42 -3.74 11.50 5.14
N SER A 43 -3.91 12.49 4.26
CA SER A 43 -4.70 13.69 4.55
C SER A 43 -6.14 13.35 4.96
N LYS A 44 -6.58 13.91 6.09
CA LYS A 44 -7.94 13.73 6.65
C LYS A 44 -8.87 14.93 6.40
N VAL A 45 -8.45 15.88 5.56
CA VAL A 45 -9.22 17.12 5.31
C VAL A 45 -10.53 16.86 4.56
N ARG A 46 -10.57 15.86 3.66
CA ARG A 46 -11.76 15.58 2.84
C ARG A 46 -11.91 14.12 2.47
N THR A 47 -11.36 13.70 1.32
CA THR A 47 -11.67 12.40 0.69
C THR A 47 -11.38 11.20 1.59
N TYR A 48 -10.27 11.24 2.33
CA TYR A 48 -9.87 10.17 3.24
C TYR A 48 -10.15 10.49 4.72
N ALA A 49 -11.02 11.46 5.00
CA ALA A 49 -11.46 11.76 6.36
C ALA A 49 -12.02 10.53 7.08
N THR A 50 -12.04 10.57 8.40
CA THR A 50 -12.66 9.51 9.20
C THR A 50 -14.11 9.28 8.75
N PRO A 51 -14.54 8.02 8.53
CA PRO A 51 -15.90 7.76 8.09
C PRO A 51 -16.94 8.33 9.06
N ARG A 52 -18.01 8.92 8.51
CA ARG A 52 -19.07 9.52 9.33
C ARG A 52 -19.81 8.46 10.15
N PRO A 53 -20.21 8.78 11.40
CA PRO A 53 -21.05 7.91 12.22
C PRO A 53 -22.31 7.47 11.48
N LYS A 54 -22.54 6.16 11.38
CA LYS A 54 -23.79 5.55 10.92
C LYS A 54 -23.90 4.12 11.45
N ALA A 55 -25.12 3.56 11.46
CA ALA A 55 -25.29 2.14 11.72
C ALA A 55 -24.61 1.32 10.62
N ILE A 56 -23.78 0.35 11.01
CA ILE A 56 -23.10 -0.58 10.11
C ILE A 56 -23.50 -1.99 10.56
N ALA A 57 -24.28 -2.69 9.75
CA ALA A 57 -24.69 -4.07 10.01
C ALA A 57 -23.58 -5.05 9.59
N GLY A 58 -23.41 -6.15 10.35
CA GLY A 58 -22.54 -7.26 9.97
C GLY A 58 -21.02 -7.00 10.01
N TRP A 59 -20.58 -5.90 10.64
CA TRP A 59 -19.15 -5.56 10.74
C TRP A 59 -18.72 -5.33 12.19
N ALA A 60 -17.57 -5.91 12.57
CA ALA A 60 -16.96 -5.78 13.88
C ALA A 60 -16.29 -4.39 14.06
N ALA A 61 -17.13 -3.40 14.31
CA ALA A 61 -16.88 -2.13 15.00
C ALA A 61 -15.96 -1.02 14.41
N ARG A 62 -16.46 0.21 14.67
CA ARG A 62 -15.82 1.51 14.98
C ARG A 62 -14.96 2.20 13.91
N PHE A 63 -15.64 3.02 13.10
CA PHE A 63 -15.03 4.18 12.43
C PHE A 63 -15.33 5.52 13.12
N CYS A 64 -15.86 5.53 14.35
CA CYS A 64 -15.97 6.75 15.15
C CYS A 64 -14.91 6.74 16.25
N ARG A 65 -13.92 7.60 16.10
CA ARG A 65 -13.24 8.21 17.24
C ARG A 65 -13.93 9.53 17.53
#